data_AF-A0A963DB21-F1
#
_entry.id   AF-A0A963DB21-F1
#
_cell.length_a   1.000
_cell.length_b   1.000
_cell.length_c   1.000
_cell.angle_alpha   90.00
_cell.angle_beta   90.00
_cell.angle_gamma   90.00
#
_symmetry.space_group_name_H-M   'P 1'
#
loop_
_entity.id
_entity.type
_entity.pdbx_description
1 polymer ?
#
loop_
_entity_poly.entity_id
_entity_poly.type
_entity_poly.pdbx_seq_one_letter_code
_entity_poly.pdbx_strand_id
1 'polypeptide(L)'
;SFIDGLPADGNDKAIVEAILAMGHALGIKVLAEGVETAPQAEFLCAAGCAEAQGYLFSRPICPASLGTMLRERRDVTALGVG
;
A
#
# COMPACT_ATOMS: atom_id res chain seq x y z
N SER A 1 12.03 6.73 -0.95
CA SER A 1 10.73 6.95 -0.30
C SER A 1 10.79 6.33 1.10
N PHE A 2 9.94 6.74 2.05
CA PHE A 2 9.83 6.07 3.35
C PHE A 2 9.33 4.61 3.23
N ILE A 3 8.72 4.25 2.11
CA ILE A 3 8.28 2.86 1.86
C ILE A 3 9.45 1.93 1.57
N ASP A 4 10.55 2.44 0.99
CA ASP A 4 11.68 1.62 0.53
C ASP A 4 12.40 0.94 1.71
N GLY A 5 12.51 1.61 2.86
CA GLY A 5 13.15 1.06 4.05
C GLY A 5 12.26 0.12 4.87
N LEU A 6 10.98 -0.01 4.55
CA LEU A 6 10.09 -0.89 5.31
C LEU A 6 10.38 -2.37 5.03
N PRO A 7 10.29 -3.26 6.04
CA PRO A 7 10.08 -2.99 7.47
C PRO A 7 11.39 -2.90 8.29
N ALA A 8 12.55 -2.75 7.65
CA ALA A 8 13.86 -2.91 8.30
C ALA A 8 14.39 -1.61 8.92
N ASP A 9 14.14 -0.47 8.28
CA ASP A 9 14.65 0.83 8.72
C ASP A 9 13.74 1.45 9.79
N GLY A 10 14.28 1.66 10.99
CA GLY A 10 13.52 2.21 12.12
C GLY A 10 13.06 3.65 11.94
N ASN A 11 13.81 4.47 11.20
CA ASN A 11 13.45 5.86 10.93
C ASN A 11 12.30 5.94 9.93
N ASP A 12 12.37 5.15 8.86
CA ASP A 12 11.29 5.08 7.86
C ASP A 12 9.99 4.57 8.48
N LYS A 13 10.06 3.54 9.35
CA LYS A 13 8.90 3.07 10.12
C LYS A 13 8.26 4.18 10.95
N ALA A 14 9.08 4.90 11.73
CA ALA A 14 8.58 5.95 12.60
C ALA A 14 7.87 7.07 11.81
N ILE A 15 8.40 7.41 10.63
CA ILE A 15 7.79 8.42 9.75
C ILE A 15 6.46 7.90 9.18
N VAL A 16 6.42 6.65 8.70
CA VAL A 16 5.19 6.03 8.18
C VAL A 16 4.11 5.96 9.26
N GLU A 17 4.45 5.49 10.46
CA GLU A 17 3.54 5.43 11.61
C GLU A 17 3.01 6.82 12.00
N ALA A 18 3.86 7.85 11.99
CA ALA A 18 3.45 9.22 12.27
C ALA A 18 2.47 9.79 11.22
N ILE A 19 2.72 9.52 9.93
CA ILE A 19 1.82 9.92 8.84
C ILE A 19 0.47 9.22 8.97
N LEU A 20 0.46 7.91 9.27
CA LEU A 20 -0.78 7.15 9.46
C LEU A 20 -1.57 7.66 10.68
N ALA A 21 -0.91 7.91 11.81
CA ALA A 21 -1.53 8.49 12.99
C ALA A 21 -2.17 9.87 12.68
N MET A 22 -1.47 10.72 11.93
CA MET A 22 -1.99 12.02 11.48
C MET A 22 -3.21 11.85 10.56
N GLY A 23 -3.16 10.94 9.58
CA GLY A 23 -4.29 10.64 8.70
C GLY A 23 -5.52 10.19 9.47
N HIS A 24 -5.35 9.25 10.41
CA HIS A 24 -6.43 8.79 11.30
C HIS A 24 -7.02 9.93 12.14
N ALA A 25 -6.18 10.77 12.75
CA ALA A 25 -6.64 11.89 13.57
C ALA A 25 -7.45 12.93 12.77
N LEU A 26 -7.13 13.11 11.49
CA LEU A 26 -7.81 14.03 10.59
C LEU A 26 -9.00 13.41 9.85
N GLY A 27 -9.22 12.10 9.99
CA GLY A 27 -10.24 11.38 9.22
C GLY A 27 -9.93 11.31 7.71
N ILE A 28 -8.65 11.37 7.34
CA ILE A 28 -8.17 11.34 5.95
C ILE A 28 -7.63 9.95 5.64
N LYS A 29 -8.00 9.41 4.48
CA LYS A 29 -7.44 8.17 3.96
C LYS A 29 -5.99 8.36 3.50
N VAL A 30 -5.11 7.44 3.89
CA VAL A 30 -3.71 7.45 3.49
C VAL A 30 -3.46 6.36 2.45
N LEU A 31 -2.86 6.74 1.32
CA LEU A 31 -2.39 5.84 0.27
C LEU A 31 -0.88 5.66 0.40
N ALA A 32 -0.41 4.42 0.57
CA ALA A 32 1.02 4.11 0.51
C ALA A 32 1.47 3.90 -0.94
N GLU A 33 2.34 4.79 -1.45
CA GLU A 33 2.89 4.70 -2.81
C GLU A 33 4.31 4.11 -2.82
N GLY A 34 4.57 3.20 -3.74
CA GLY A 34 5.87 2.54 -3.91
C GLY A 34 5.97 1.17 -3.24
N VAL A 35 4.86 0.47 -3.03
CA VAL A 35 4.86 -0.87 -2.41
C VAL A 35 5.29 -1.93 -3.43
N GLU A 36 6.48 -2.49 -3.25
CA GLU A 36 7.10 -3.43 -4.19
C GLU A 36 7.18 -4.86 -3.66
N THR A 37 7.13 -5.06 -2.34
CA THR A 37 7.32 -6.38 -1.71
C THR A 37 6.20 -6.72 -0.73
N ALA A 38 5.93 -8.02 -0.56
CA ALA A 38 4.93 -8.50 0.41
C ALA A 38 5.22 -8.04 1.85
N PRO A 39 6.47 -8.07 2.36
CA PRO A 39 6.77 -7.55 3.71
C PRO A 39 6.44 -6.06 3.91
N GLN A 40 6.60 -5.22 2.88
CA GLN A 40 6.17 -3.82 2.95
C GLN A 40 4.65 -3.72 3.10
N ALA A 41 3.90 -4.47 2.28
CA ALA A 41 2.44 -4.49 2.34
C ALA A 41 1.90 -5.02 3.67
N GLU A 42 2.50 -6.09 4.20
CA GLU A 42 2.16 -6.67 5.50
C GLU A 42 2.39 -5.68 6.64
N PHE A 43 3.54 -4.97 6.64
CA PHE A 43 3.79 -3.92 7.61
C PHE A 43 2.76 -2.80 7.53
N LEU A 44 2.47 -2.30 6.32
CA LEU A 44 1.51 -1.23 6.10
C LEU A 44 0.10 -1.64 6.57
N CYS A 45 -0.32 -2.86 6.25
CA CYS A 45 -1.60 -3.40 6.69
C CYS A 45 -1.67 -3.49 8.23
N ALA A 46 -0.62 -3.99 8.88
CA ALA A 46 -0.54 -4.06 10.34
C ALA A 46 -0.51 -2.69 11.01
N ALA A 47 0.05 -1.67 10.33
CA ALA A 47 0.06 -0.28 10.79
C ALA A 47 -1.27 0.47 10.52
N GLY A 48 -2.27 -0.18 9.92
CA GLY A 48 -3.59 0.39 9.65
C GLY A 48 -3.71 1.11 8.30
N CYS A 49 -2.74 0.96 7.39
CA CYS A 49 -2.84 1.47 6.03
C CYS A 49 -3.56 0.45 5.13
N ALA A 50 -4.78 0.76 4.72
CA ALA A 50 -5.62 -0.13 3.92
C ALA A 50 -5.50 0.10 2.39
N GLU A 51 -4.88 1.20 1.96
CA GLU A 51 -4.77 1.57 0.54
C GLU A 51 -3.30 1.64 0.13
N ALA A 52 -2.92 0.94 -0.94
CA ALA A 52 -1.55 0.88 -1.42
C ALA A 52 -1.46 0.84 -2.95
N GLN A 53 -0.38 1.42 -3.47
CA GLN A 53 0.01 1.39 -4.88
C GLN A 53 1.48 0.99 -5.00
N GLY A 54 1.79 0.09 -5.93
CA GLY A 54 3.16 -0.20 -6.30
C GLY A 54 3.28 -1.47 -7.14
N TYR A 55 4.53 -1.83 -7.47
CA TYR A 55 4.83 -2.94 -8.37
C TYR A 55 4.45 -4.31 -7.82
N LEU A 56 4.26 -4.44 -6.50
CA LEU A 56 3.67 -5.63 -5.91
C LEU A 56 2.29 -5.93 -6.51
N PHE A 57 1.49 -4.89 -6.74
CA PHE A 57 0.14 -5.01 -7.26
C PHE A 57 0.16 -5.08 -8.78
N SER A 58 0.76 -4.08 -9.43
CA SER A 58 0.91 -4.06 -10.88
C SER A 58 2.06 -3.15 -11.29
N ARG A 59 2.77 -3.53 -12.35
CA ARG A 59 3.56 -2.57 -13.11
C ARG A 59 2.64 -1.59 -13.87
N PRO A 60 3.14 -0.42 -14.29
CA PRO A 60 2.43 0.45 -15.20
C PRO A 60 2.08 -0.32 -16.47
N ILE A 61 0.84 -0.18 -16.93
CA ILE A 61 0.31 -0.88 -18.10
C ILE A 61 -0.15 0.12 -19.15
N CYS A 62 -0.25 -0.34 -20.39
CA CYS A 62 -0.89 0.42 -21.46
C CYS A 62 -2.37 0.70 -21.11
N PRO A 63 -2.92 1.88 -21.43
CA PRO A 63 -4.33 2.17 -21.23
C PRO A 63 -5.27 1.14 -21.87
N ALA A 64 -4.90 0.58 -23.03
CA ALA A 64 -5.67 -0.46 -23.70
C ALA A 64 -5.80 -1.76 -22.87
N SER A 65 -4.83 -2.03 -21.99
CA SER A 65 -4.81 -3.22 -21.13
C SER A 65 -5.60 -3.04 -19.83
N LEU A 66 -5.96 -1.80 -19.47
CA LEU A 66 -6.60 -1.48 -18.18
C LEU A 66 -7.92 -2.24 -17.98
N GLY A 67 -8.77 -2.29 -19.02
CA GLY A 67 -10.04 -2.99 -18.94
C GLY A 67 -9.89 -4.49 -18.67
N THR A 68 -8.86 -5.13 -19.22
CA THR A 68 -8.56 -6.54 -18.97
C THR A 68 -8.04 -6.74 -17.55
N MET A 69 -7.07 -5.93 -17.12
CA MET A 69 -6.56 -5.97 -15.75
C MET A 69 -7.68 -5.85 -14.71
N LEU A 70 -8.61 -4.90 -14.88
CA LEU A 70 -9.73 -4.69 -13.96
C LEU A 70 -10.74 -5.86 -13.94
N ARG A 71 -10.87 -6.61 -15.05
CA ARG A 71 -11.75 -7.79 -15.10
C ARG A 71 -11.10 -9.01 -14.46
N GLU A 72 -9.80 -9.20 -14.69
CA GLU A 72 -9.03 -10.33 -14.13
C GLU A 72 -8.78 -10.18 -12.63
N ARG A 73 -8.74 -8.94 -12.12
CA ARG A 73 -8.52 -8.63 -10.70
C ARG A 73 -9.80 -8.26 -9.93
N ARG A 74 -10.94 -8.87 -10.26
CA ARG A 74 -12.20 -8.62 -9.53
C ARG A 74 -12.24 -9.14 -8.09
N ASP A 75 -11.23 -9.92 -7.67
CA ASP A 75 -11.14 -10.53 -6.34
C ASP A 75 -10.05 -9.90 -5.44
N VAL A 76 -9.92 -8.57 -5.40
CA VAL A 76 -9.00 -7.90 -4.43
C VAL A 76 -9.53 -7.97 -2.98
N THR A 77 -10.77 -8.40 -2.77
CA THR A 77 -11.37 -8.63 -1.44
C THR A 77 -10.67 -9.74 -0.63
N ALA A 78 -9.73 -10.47 -1.21
CA ALA A 78 -9.04 -11.60 -0.57
C ALA A 78 -7.73 -11.24 0.17
N LEU A 79 -7.37 -9.96 0.33
CA LEU A 79 -6.26 -9.54 1.20
C LEU A 79 -6.66 -9.34 2.68
N GLY A 80 -7.69 -10.04 3.16
CA GLY A 80 -7.79 -10.43 4.57
C GLY A 80 -7.79 -9.30 5.62
N VAL A 81 -8.39 -8.16 5.32
CA VAL A 81 -8.80 -7.18 6.36
C VAL A 81 -10.28 -7.40 6.66
N GLY A 82 -10.53 -8.37 7.53
CA GLY A 82 -11.77 -8.54 8.30
C GLY A 82 -11.51 -8.20 9.76
#